data_AF-A0ABC9TG68-F1
#
_entry.id   AF-A0ABC9TG68-F1
#
_cell.length_a   1.000
_cell.length_b   1.000
_cell.length_c   1.000
_cell.angle_alpha   90.00
_cell.angle_beta   90.00
_cell.angle_gamma   90.00
#
_symmetry.space_group_name_H-M   'P 1'
#
loop_
_entity.id
_entity.type
_entity.pdbx_description
1 polymer ?
#
loop_
_entity_poly.entity_id
_entity_poly.type
_entity_poly.pdbx_seq_one_letter_code
_entity_poly.pdbx_strand_id
1 'polypeptide(L)'
;MNLMAALFDMAAFSLVSGGSAKVRSMQQYLNSRFSNNIGILPCDGIYQRDTNTALIYALQRAEGMTADVANGVYGQKTIDNSPVLSEGSTDADAVRVLQYGLLVNGFADIPTDGKFTSVVGDAVAAFSTMMNLEPTTGRVAGNRVIKGLLTSNGDTTRDSIACDTSKQLTSADVALLRKYGFSIVGRYLTGSVGNAFTPKNLTTTEIKAITDGGMSVFPIYQDGGAEVEYFTETQGVLDAMTAASTARVLGFPNNTIIYFACDVDIQEGNIDATITAYMRGVNSGLLKSGYRAGIYGTRNVCAHILKAGFAVRCFVSDMSTGYSGNLGYAMPTNWSFDQFVEYSIGSIPVDQVATDVKISDPGAKVFTPGTLPEASKKVVANDLLNGLINNLITFELGKEYPLPVQTPHVEAFWSVNSSAGKGAVHISKGGFDKIALHSAVEDQIGKLNNPVAFDEALDKYGIVKLGAKVDEGSFNVAIKTNGYNLEVSLTLNIIKAKKLSNVDVNMSIAWRVVFTPLFWYDHPEIAPARQKSYAFGAVLDLSSYMGTSYAGVESAAILAVAVVIMALIAI
;
A
#
# COMPACT_ATOMS: atom_id res chain seq x y z
N MET A 1 40.00 -21.93 13.70
CA MET A 1 39.34 -21.44 12.47
C MET A 1 38.46 -20.22 12.76
N ASN A 2 37.63 -20.24 13.81
CA ASN A 2 36.62 -19.19 14.07
C ASN A 2 37.18 -17.80 14.45
N LEU A 3 38.30 -17.73 15.18
CA LEU A 3 38.92 -16.43 15.53
C LEU A 3 39.48 -15.69 14.29
N MET A 4 40.11 -16.42 13.36
CA MET A 4 40.62 -15.82 12.13
C MET A 4 39.47 -15.36 11.23
N ALA A 5 38.36 -16.11 11.15
CA ALA A 5 37.18 -15.67 10.42
C ALA A 5 36.59 -14.36 11.01
N ALA A 6 36.47 -14.28 12.34
CA ALA A 6 35.98 -13.10 13.04
C ALA A 6 36.92 -11.88 12.92
N LEU A 7 38.23 -12.08 12.73
CA LEU A 7 39.18 -10.99 12.52
C LEU A 7 39.07 -10.34 11.12
N PHE A 8 38.48 -11.06 10.16
CA PHE A 8 38.31 -10.59 8.77
C PHE A 8 36.84 -10.33 8.41
N ASP A 9 35.92 -10.45 9.36
CA ASP A 9 34.55 -9.97 9.20
C ASP A 9 34.43 -8.50 9.65
N MET A 10 33.34 -7.84 9.25
CA MET A 10 33.06 -6.45 9.64
C MET A 10 32.30 -6.37 10.98
N ALA A 11 32.29 -7.43 11.80
CA ALA A 11 31.55 -7.45 13.05
C ALA A 11 32.22 -6.57 14.11
N ALA A 12 31.38 -5.88 14.87
CA ALA A 12 31.84 -5.11 16.02
C ALA A 12 31.87 -5.99 17.28
N PHE A 13 33.02 -6.04 17.97
CA PHE A 13 33.21 -6.76 19.23
C PHE A 13 33.27 -5.84 20.47
N SER A 14 33.01 -4.56 20.27
CA SER A 14 32.88 -3.52 21.29
C SER A 14 31.48 -2.92 21.29
N LEU A 15 31.01 -2.47 22.45
CA LEU A 15 29.73 -1.77 22.57
C LEU A 15 29.70 -0.58 21.62
N VAL A 16 28.72 -0.54 20.71
CA VAL A 16 28.54 0.58 19.76
C VAL A 16 27.57 1.62 20.32
N SER A 17 27.55 2.80 19.70
CA SER A 17 26.56 3.83 20.01
C SER A 17 25.15 3.30 19.77
N GLY A 18 24.24 3.51 20.73
CA GLY A 18 22.88 2.95 20.70
C GLY A 18 22.77 1.49 21.16
N GLY A 19 23.88 0.80 21.39
CA GLY A 19 23.91 -0.56 21.92
C GLY A 19 23.61 -0.64 23.41
N SER A 20 23.06 -1.78 23.84
CA SER A 20 22.81 -2.10 25.25
C SER A 20 23.94 -2.93 25.85
N ALA A 21 24.45 -2.51 27.01
CA ALA A 21 25.46 -3.26 27.74
C ALA A 21 24.96 -4.66 28.16
N LYS A 22 23.66 -4.79 28.53
CA LYS A 22 23.05 -6.10 28.86
C LYS A 22 22.95 -7.00 27.64
N VAL A 23 22.58 -6.45 26.47
CA VAL A 23 22.56 -7.20 25.20
C VAL A 23 23.98 -7.64 24.82
N ARG A 24 24.97 -6.78 25.02
CA ARG A 24 26.37 -7.15 24.82
C ARG A 24 26.81 -8.29 25.73
N SER A 25 26.43 -8.26 27.00
CA SER A 25 26.70 -9.37 27.93
C SER A 25 26.02 -10.68 27.49
N MET A 26 24.81 -10.60 26.93
CA MET A 26 24.16 -11.76 26.29
C MET A 26 24.99 -12.28 25.10
N GLN A 27 25.40 -11.42 24.18
CA GLN A 27 26.22 -11.82 23.02
C GLN A 27 27.53 -12.49 23.45
N GLN A 28 28.22 -11.91 24.43
CA GLN A 28 29.44 -12.49 25.00
C GLN A 28 29.19 -13.84 25.67
N TYR A 29 28.08 -13.97 26.39
CA TYR A 29 27.66 -15.24 26.98
C TYR A 29 27.44 -16.31 25.90
N LEU A 30 26.69 -15.99 24.85
CA LEU A 30 26.40 -16.90 23.73
C LEU A 30 27.70 -17.34 23.03
N ASN A 31 28.58 -16.39 22.72
CA ASN A 31 29.90 -16.68 22.14
C ASN A 31 30.74 -17.58 23.04
N SER A 32 30.82 -17.29 24.35
CA SER A 32 31.65 -18.07 25.27
C SER A 32 31.26 -19.56 25.36
N ARG A 33 29.99 -19.88 25.07
CA ARG A 33 29.46 -21.25 25.19
C ARG A 33 29.32 -21.98 23.87
N PHE A 34 28.95 -21.26 22.82
CA PHE A 34 28.49 -21.87 21.58
C PHE A 34 29.33 -21.50 20.36
N SER A 35 30.38 -20.68 20.50
CA SER A 35 31.17 -20.23 19.34
C SER A 35 31.79 -21.34 18.50
N ASN A 36 31.99 -22.53 19.09
CA ASN A 36 32.47 -23.71 18.36
C ASN A 36 31.43 -24.28 17.39
N ASN A 37 30.15 -23.97 17.59
CA ASN A 37 29.03 -24.49 16.83
C ASN A 37 28.40 -23.44 15.91
N ILE A 38 28.27 -22.19 16.38
CA ILE A 38 27.60 -21.11 15.65
C ILE A 38 28.56 -20.03 15.11
N GLY A 39 29.87 -20.20 15.30
CA GLY A 39 30.86 -19.16 15.00
C GLY A 39 30.92 -18.08 16.07
N ILE A 40 31.84 -17.12 15.91
CA ILE A 40 31.91 -15.95 16.80
C ILE A 40 31.04 -14.86 16.19
N LEU A 41 30.03 -14.42 16.92
CA LEU A 41 29.06 -13.40 16.50
C LEU A 41 29.40 -12.01 17.08
N PRO A 42 28.86 -10.91 16.52
CA PRO A 42 29.09 -9.56 17.04
C PRO A 42 28.79 -9.44 18.55
N CYS A 43 29.58 -8.61 19.24
CA CYS A 43 29.40 -8.23 20.65
C CYS A 43 29.22 -6.72 20.78
N ASP A 44 28.33 -6.17 19.96
CA ASP A 44 28.10 -4.74 19.75
C ASP A 44 27.00 -4.14 20.65
N GLY A 45 26.20 -4.99 21.30
CA GLY A 45 25.06 -4.58 22.11
C GLY A 45 23.78 -4.32 21.31
N ILE A 46 23.74 -4.67 20.02
CA ILE A 46 22.53 -4.58 19.18
C ILE A 46 21.96 -5.98 19.00
N TYR A 47 20.69 -6.16 19.34
CA TYR A 47 20.01 -7.44 19.11
C TYR A 47 19.61 -7.54 17.64
N GLN A 48 20.08 -8.60 16.98
CA GLN A 48 19.91 -8.80 15.53
C GLN A 48 19.58 -10.26 15.25
N ARG A 49 19.25 -10.56 13.99
CA ARG A 49 18.96 -11.90 13.47
C ARG A 49 19.92 -12.97 14.02
N ASP A 50 21.23 -12.78 13.87
CA ASP A 50 22.21 -13.79 14.27
C ASP A 50 22.24 -13.99 15.80
N THR A 51 22.03 -12.91 16.56
CA THR A 51 21.90 -13.02 18.02
C THR A 51 20.63 -13.77 18.42
N ASN A 52 19.52 -13.58 17.69
CA ASN A 52 18.30 -14.38 17.93
C ASN A 52 18.51 -15.86 17.59
N THR A 53 19.11 -16.17 16.44
CA THR A 53 19.45 -17.54 16.04
C THR A 53 20.32 -18.21 17.11
N ALA A 54 21.32 -17.51 17.63
CA ALA A 54 22.16 -17.98 18.73
C ALA A 54 21.38 -18.20 20.04
N LEU A 55 20.40 -17.34 20.33
CA LEU A 55 19.54 -17.46 21.51
C LEU A 55 18.59 -18.67 21.41
N ILE A 56 18.00 -18.92 20.24
CA ILE A 56 17.21 -20.13 19.96
C ILE A 56 18.11 -21.37 20.01
N TYR A 57 19.34 -21.29 19.48
CA TYR A 57 20.32 -22.37 19.61
C TYR A 57 20.58 -22.68 21.08
N ALA A 58 20.79 -21.66 21.92
CA ALA A 58 20.99 -21.83 23.36
C ALA A 58 19.78 -22.50 24.04
N LEU A 59 18.55 -22.17 23.64
CA LEU A 59 17.33 -22.86 24.10
C LEU A 59 17.39 -24.36 23.76
N GLN A 60 17.67 -24.69 22.50
CA GLN A 60 17.74 -26.08 22.04
C GLN A 60 18.82 -26.89 22.78
N ARG A 61 19.94 -26.24 23.16
CA ARG A 61 20.97 -26.85 24.00
C ARG A 61 20.47 -27.13 25.42
N ALA A 62 19.69 -26.22 26.00
CA ALA A 62 19.06 -26.41 27.32
C ALA A 62 17.97 -27.51 27.28
N GLU A 63 17.24 -27.62 26.17
CA GLU A 63 16.30 -28.71 25.88
C GLU A 63 16.96 -30.09 25.69
N GLY A 64 18.29 -30.17 25.80
CA GLY A 64 19.05 -31.41 25.70
C GLY A 64 19.37 -31.86 24.27
N MET A 65 19.11 -31.03 23.25
CA MET A 65 19.52 -31.37 21.88
C MET A 65 21.04 -31.41 21.79
N THR A 66 21.59 -32.32 20.99
CA THR A 66 23.03 -32.41 20.67
C THR A 66 23.44 -31.30 19.68
N ALA A 67 24.75 -31.07 19.54
CA ALA A 67 25.24 -29.83 18.90
C ALA A 67 25.07 -29.86 17.38
N ASP A 68 25.01 -31.07 16.83
CA ASP A 68 24.66 -31.44 15.46
C ASP A 68 23.16 -31.36 15.17
N VAL A 69 22.30 -31.35 16.21
CA VAL A 69 20.84 -31.26 16.06
C VAL A 69 20.31 -29.85 16.32
N ALA A 70 20.90 -29.13 17.28
CA ALA A 70 20.58 -27.72 17.48
C ALA A 70 21.01 -26.90 16.24
N ASN A 71 20.14 -26.01 15.79
CA ASN A 71 20.29 -25.26 14.55
C ASN A 71 19.82 -23.80 14.64
N GLY A 72 19.31 -23.35 15.78
CA GLY A 72 18.82 -21.98 15.96
C GLY A 72 17.47 -21.67 15.28
N VAL A 73 16.77 -22.69 14.77
CA VAL A 73 15.42 -22.57 14.20
C VAL A 73 14.39 -23.12 15.17
N TYR A 74 13.39 -22.32 15.54
CA TYR A 74 12.32 -22.72 16.46
C TYR A 74 11.28 -23.63 15.77
N GLY A 75 11.68 -24.87 15.46
CA GLY A 75 10.84 -25.88 14.81
C GLY A 75 10.08 -26.80 15.78
N GLN A 76 9.43 -27.82 15.23
CA GLN A 76 8.61 -28.77 16.02
C GLN A 76 9.36 -29.40 17.19
N LYS A 77 10.63 -29.78 17.01
CA LYS A 77 11.43 -30.38 18.08
C LYS A 77 11.67 -29.40 19.26
N THR A 78 11.83 -28.12 18.98
CA THR A 78 11.93 -27.07 20.01
C THR A 78 10.59 -26.85 20.69
N ILE A 79 9.48 -26.92 19.95
CA ILE A 79 8.12 -26.85 20.51
C ILE A 79 7.88 -28.02 21.48
N ASP A 80 8.20 -29.25 21.06
CA ASP A 80 7.93 -30.47 21.83
C ASP A 80 8.78 -30.55 23.11
N ASN A 81 10.00 -30.02 23.07
CA ASN A 81 10.94 -30.06 24.19
C ASN A 81 10.97 -28.78 25.03
N SER A 82 10.20 -27.75 24.66
CA SER A 82 10.26 -26.43 25.30
C SER A 82 10.03 -26.53 26.81
N PRO A 83 10.89 -25.94 27.65
CA PRO A 83 10.79 -26.09 29.10
C PRO A 83 9.58 -25.32 29.65
N VAL A 84 9.12 -25.75 30.82
CA VAL A 84 8.17 -24.99 31.65
C VAL A 84 8.93 -24.39 32.82
N LEU A 85 9.11 -23.08 32.79
CA LEU A 85 9.89 -22.33 33.77
C LEU A 85 9.00 -21.54 34.72
N SER A 86 9.33 -21.57 36.00
CA SER A 86 8.61 -20.87 37.06
C SER A 86 9.57 -20.52 38.20
N GLU A 87 9.08 -19.81 39.22
CA GLU A 87 9.89 -19.49 40.40
C GLU A 87 10.49 -20.75 41.04
N GLY A 88 11.81 -20.73 41.23
CA GLY A 88 12.56 -21.88 41.74
C GLY A 88 13.04 -22.88 40.69
N SER A 89 12.74 -22.68 39.40
CA SER A 89 13.35 -23.49 38.32
C SER A 89 14.88 -23.49 38.41
N THR A 90 15.47 -24.69 38.30
CA THR A 90 16.91 -24.93 38.52
C THR A 90 17.75 -24.97 37.24
N ASP A 91 17.12 -25.02 36.07
CA ASP A 91 17.82 -24.96 34.79
C ASP A 91 18.27 -23.52 34.50
N ALA A 92 19.48 -23.20 34.93
CA ALA A 92 20.04 -21.86 34.81
C ALA A 92 20.22 -21.41 33.35
N ASP A 93 20.44 -22.35 32.41
CA ASP A 93 20.65 -22.01 31.00
C ASP A 93 19.30 -21.68 30.34
N ALA A 94 18.26 -22.48 30.57
CA ALA A 94 16.91 -22.18 30.09
C ALA A 94 16.34 -20.88 30.69
N VAL A 95 16.53 -20.67 32.00
CA VAL A 95 16.11 -19.43 32.68
C VAL A 95 16.84 -18.22 32.11
N ARG A 96 18.14 -18.33 31.81
CA ARG A 96 18.90 -17.22 31.23
C ARG A 96 18.42 -16.89 29.81
N VAL A 97 18.06 -17.90 29.01
CA VAL A 97 17.44 -17.67 27.70
C VAL A 97 16.11 -16.91 27.86
N LEU A 98 15.26 -17.31 28.81
CA LEU A 98 14.02 -16.58 29.11
C LEU A 98 14.28 -15.13 29.51
N GLN A 99 15.22 -14.89 30.43
CA GLN A 99 15.60 -13.54 30.87
C GLN A 99 16.12 -12.68 29.69
N TYR A 100 16.89 -13.28 28.79
CA TYR A 100 17.35 -12.59 27.59
C TYR A 100 16.23 -12.31 26.58
N GLY A 101 15.30 -13.24 26.39
CA GLY A 101 14.09 -13.02 25.58
C GLY A 101 13.26 -11.86 26.12
N LEU A 102 13.06 -11.80 27.44
CA LEU A 102 12.36 -10.68 28.10
C LEU A 102 13.13 -9.36 27.94
N LEU A 103 14.45 -9.36 28.14
CA LEU A 103 15.32 -8.19 27.97
C LEU A 103 15.14 -7.55 26.57
N VAL A 104 15.20 -8.35 25.51
CA VAL A 104 15.11 -7.85 24.13
C VAL A 104 13.68 -7.50 23.69
N ASN A 105 12.67 -7.92 24.47
CA ASN A 105 11.27 -7.55 24.28
C ASN A 105 10.82 -6.41 25.22
N GLY A 106 11.77 -5.61 25.73
CA GLY A 106 11.48 -4.37 26.46
C GLY A 106 11.43 -4.49 27.99
N PHE A 107 11.61 -5.68 28.56
CA PHE A 107 11.67 -5.90 30.01
C PHE A 107 13.11 -5.77 30.51
N ALA A 108 13.76 -4.63 30.21
CA ALA A 108 15.20 -4.47 30.36
C ALA A 108 15.70 -4.39 31.81
N ASP A 109 14.82 -4.13 32.79
CA ASP A 109 15.20 -3.93 34.19
C ASP A 109 15.36 -5.24 34.98
N ILE A 110 15.09 -6.39 34.37
CA ILE A 110 15.22 -7.68 35.05
C ILE A 110 16.68 -8.16 35.19
N PRO A 111 16.97 -9.05 36.15
CA PRO A 111 18.22 -9.79 36.22
C PRO A 111 18.40 -10.75 35.03
N THR A 112 19.65 -10.99 34.64
CA THR A 112 20.04 -11.96 33.59
C THR A 112 21.04 -13.00 34.13
N ASP A 113 20.84 -13.44 35.37
CA ASP A 113 21.75 -14.28 36.15
C ASP A 113 21.47 -15.79 36.03
N GLY A 114 20.39 -16.19 35.35
CA GLY A 114 19.91 -17.57 35.27
C GLY A 114 19.06 -18.02 36.47
N LYS A 115 18.54 -17.09 37.28
CA LYS A 115 17.63 -17.41 38.40
C LYS A 115 16.21 -16.88 38.15
N PHE A 116 15.23 -17.77 38.20
CA PHE A 116 13.83 -17.39 38.05
C PHE A 116 13.30 -16.91 39.41
N THR A 117 13.40 -15.60 39.65
CA THR A 117 12.88 -14.93 40.84
C THR A 117 11.46 -14.41 40.61
N SER A 118 10.82 -13.89 41.66
CA SER A 118 9.52 -13.22 41.54
C SER A 118 9.52 -12.07 40.54
N VAL A 119 10.64 -11.33 40.41
CA VAL A 119 10.80 -10.25 39.44
C VAL A 119 10.74 -10.77 38.00
N VAL A 120 11.31 -11.95 37.73
CA VAL A 120 11.20 -12.61 36.42
C VAL A 120 9.77 -13.07 36.19
N GLY A 121 9.11 -13.61 37.21
CA GLY A 121 7.69 -13.99 37.15
C GLY A 121 6.76 -12.81 36.83
N ASP A 122 7.01 -11.65 37.42
CA ASP A 122 6.26 -10.42 37.13
C ASP A 122 6.46 -9.96 35.68
N ALA A 123 7.70 -10.06 35.15
CA ALA A 123 7.98 -9.74 33.75
C ALA A 123 7.32 -10.73 32.77
N VAL A 124 7.27 -12.03 33.10
CA VAL A 124 6.53 -13.04 32.32
C VAL A 124 5.04 -12.74 32.29
N ALA A 125 4.46 -12.36 33.43
CA ALA A 125 3.05 -11.96 33.51
C ALA A 125 2.78 -10.70 32.68
N ALA A 126 3.66 -9.70 32.76
CA ALA A 126 3.53 -8.47 32.00
C ALA A 126 3.66 -8.71 30.48
N PHE A 127 4.59 -9.57 30.04
CA PHE A 127 4.70 -9.97 28.64
C PHE A 127 3.45 -10.72 28.16
N SER A 128 2.97 -11.69 28.93
CA SER A 128 1.74 -12.44 28.62
C SER A 128 0.53 -11.51 28.51
N THR A 129 0.45 -10.48 29.36
CA THR A 129 -0.60 -9.46 29.28
C THR A 129 -0.46 -8.59 28.04
N MET A 130 0.75 -8.14 27.74
CA MET A 130 1.04 -7.30 26.58
C MET A 130 0.69 -8.00 25.26
N MET A 131 0.98 -9.30 25.16
CA MET A 131 0.75 -10.12 23.96
C MET A 131 -0.60 -10.85 23.95
N ASN A 132 -1.43 -10.63 24.99
CA ASN A 132 -2.69 -11.32 25.20
C ASN A 132 -2.58 -12.87 25.11
N LEU A 133 -1.56 -13.44 25.75
CA LEU A 133 -1.29 -14.88 25.74
C LEU A 133 -1.92 -15.56 26.95
N GLU A 134 -2.79 -16.54 26.74
CA GLU A 134 -3.41 -17.29 27.83
C GLU A 134 -2.40 -18.23 28.54
N PRO A 135 -2.32 -18.22 29.89
CA PRO A 135 -3.04 -17.32 30.80
C PRO A 135 -2.45 -15.90 30.81
N THR A 136 -3.30 -14.88 30.58
CA THR A 136 -2.89 -13.49 30.31
C THR A 136 -2.04 -12.84 31.41
N THR A 137 -2.15 -13.31 32.66
CA THR A 137 -1.35 -12.85 33.81
C THR A 137 -0.49 -13.97 34.41
N GLY A 138 -0.22 -15.02 33.63
CA GLY A 138 0.58 -16.16 34.04
C GLY A 138 2.01 -15.78 34.37
N ARG A 139 2.52 -16.26 35.51
CA ARG A 139 3.92 -16.11 35.93
C ARG A 139 4.80 -17.29 35.50
N VAL A 140 4.24 -18.22 34.72
CA VAL A 140 4.91 -19.44 34.25
C VAL A 140 5.23 -19.27 32.78
N ALA A 141 6.49 -19.46 32.42
CA ALA A 141 6.95 -19.41 31.03
C ALA A 141 7.05 -20.83 30.46
N GLY A 142 6.00 -21.28 29.79
CA GLY A 142 6.03 -22.45 28.91
C GLY A 142 6.26 -22.07 27.44
N ASN A 143 6.12 -23.04 26.53
CA ASN A 143 6.31 -22.84 25.09
C ASN A 143 5.61 -21.58 24.53
N ARG A 144 4.37 -21.30 24.96
CA ARG A 144 3.61 -20.13 24.49
C ARG A 144 4.33 -18.80 24.75
N VAL A 145 4.88 -18.64 25.95
CA VAL A 145 5.63 -17.45 26.35
C VAL A 145 7.01 -17.46 25.68
N ILE A 146 7.73 -18.58 25.77
CA ILE A 146 9.11 -18.69 25.26
C ILE A 146 9.15 -18.45 23.75
N LYS A 147 8.24 -19.08 23.00
CA LYS A 147 8.14 -18.88 21.55
C LYS A 147 7.74 -17.45 21.21
N GLY A 148 6.77 -16.86 21.93
CA GLY A 148 6.38 -15.46 21.73
C GLY A 148 7.52 -14.45 21.94
N LEU A 149 8.50 -14.78 22.79
CA LEU A 149 9.69 -13.96 23.00
C LEU A 149 10.75 -14.11 21.88
N LEU A 150 10.82 -15.28 21.24
CA LEU A 150 11.92 -15.66 20.34
C LEU A 150 11.54 -15.70 18.85
N THR A 151 10.25 -15.77 18.51
CA THR A 151 9.76 -15.68 17.14
C THR A 151 8.66 -14.64 17.02
N SER A 152 8.60 -13.93 15.90
CA SER A 152 7.59 -12.88 15.68
C SER A 152 6.17 -13.45 15.77
N ASN A 153 5.89 -14.55 15.07
CA ASN A 153 4.58 -15.19 15.06
C ASN A 153 4.20 -15.94 16.34
N GLY A 154 5.13 -16.08 17.30
CA GLY A 154 4.91 -16.77 18.57
C GLY A 154 4.27 -18.16 18.44
N ASP A 155 3.46 -18.53 19.44
CA ASP A 155 2.66 -19.76 19.41
C ASP A 155 1.47 -19.61 18.47
N THR A 156 1.56 -20.25 17.30
CA THR A 156 0.54 -20.23 16.25
C THR A 156 -0.72 -21.03 16.60
N THR A 157 -0.74 -21.70 17.76
CA THR A 157 -1.94 -22.36 18.30
C THR A 157 -2.71 -21.47 19.28
N ARG A 158 -2.28 -20.22 19.51
CA ARG A 158 -3.00 -19.30 20.39
C ARG A 158 -4.37 -18.95 19.81
N ASP A 159 -5.37 -18.86 20.68
CA ASP A 159 -6.71 -18.43 20.30
C ASP A 159 -6.74 -16.93 20.00
N SER A 160 -7.67 -16.53 19.15
CA SER A 160 -7.94 -15.11 18.90
C SER A 160 -9.37 -14.90 18.41
N ILE A 161 -9.85 -13.68 18.55
CA ILE A 161 -11.21 -13.30 18.15
C ILE A 161 -11.25 -12.49 16.86
N ALA A 162 -10.10 -12.23 16.23
CA ALA A 162 -10.01 -11.47 14.99
C ALA A 162 -9.33 -12.27 13.88
N CYS A 163 -9.70 -11.96 12.65
CA CYS A 163 -9.04 -12.43 11.45
C CYS A 163 -9.01 -11.33 10.40
N ASP A 164 -8.25 -11.51 9.33
CA ASP A 164 -8.47 -10.81 8.08
C ASP A 164 -8.54 -11.81 6.92
N THR A 165 -9.10 -11.37 5.80
CA THR A 165 -9.24 -12.20 4.61
C THR A 165 -9.38 -11.32 3.39
N SER A 166 -8.87 -11.78 2.24
CA SER A 166 -9.09 -11.14 0.95
C SER A 166 -10.44 -11.48 0.32
N LYS A 167 -11.11 -12.56 0.76
CA LYS A 167 -12.38 -13.01 0.18
C LYS A 167 -13.53 -12.08 0.60
N GLN A 168 -14.35 -11.66 -0.37
CA GLN A 168 -15.65 -11.04 -0.08
C GLN A 168 -16.58 -12.06 0.59
N LEU A 169 -17.07 -11.73 1.79
CA LEU A 169 -17.82 -12.62 2.64
C LEU A 169 -19.32 -12.62 2.32
N THR A 170 -19.90 -13.81 2.22
CA THR A 170 -21.35 -14.03 2.23
C THR A 170 -21.87 -14.22 3.65
N SER A 171 -23.19 -14.17 3.87
CA SER A 171 -23.79 -14.48 5.18
C SER A 171 -23.44 -15.90 5.69
N ALA A 172 -23.25 -16.86 4.78
CA ALA A 172 -22.82 -18.21 5.14
C ALA A 172 -21.36 -18.25 5.60
N ASP A 173 -20.48 -17.50 4.92
CA ASP A 173 -19.08 -17.36 5.34
C ASP A 173 -18.99 -16.69 6.72
N VAL A 174 -19.77 -15.63 6.97
CA VAL A 174 -19.83 -14.94 8.27
C VAL A 174 -20.30 -15.90 9.38
N ALA A 175 -21.36 -16.67 9.14
CA ALA A 175 -21.84 -17.66 10.11
C ALA A 175 -20.77 -18.73 10.42
N LEU A 176 -19.99 -19.14 9.41
CA LEU A 176 -18.89 -20.07 9.58
C LEU A 176 -17.76 -19.46 10.42
N LEU A 177 -17.34 -18.21 10.14
CA LEU A 177 -16.33 -17.50 10.94
C LEU A 177 -16.78 -17.33 12.40
N ARG A 178 -18.05 -16.99 12.65
CA ARG A 178 -18.63 -16.92 14.00
C ARG A 178 -18.55 -18.26 14.74
N LYS A 179 -18.78 -19.38 14.06
CA LYS A 179 -18.68 -20.73 14.64
C LYS A 179 -17.24 -21.06 15.07
N TYR A 180 -16.25 -20.49 14.39
CA TYR A 180 -14.83 -20.61 14.75
C TYR A 180 -14.38 -19.60 15.83
N GLY A 181 -15.29 -18.78 16.36
CA GLY A 181 -15.01 -17.87 17.48
C GLY A 181 -14.63 -16.44 17.06
N PHE A 182 -14.55 -16.15 15.76
CA PHE A 182 -14.23 -14.80 15.30
C PHE A 182 -15.38 -13.83 15.57
N SER A 183 -15.02 -12.61 15.97
CA SER A 183 -15.96 -11.51 16.25
C SER A 183 -15.55 -10.19 15.61
N ILE A 184 -14.33 -10.11 15.09
CA ILE A 184 -13.78 -8.96 14.39
C ILE A 184 -13.16 -9.47 13.08
N VAL A 185 -13.39 -8.79 11.96
CA VAL A 185 -12.76 -9.14 10.68
C VAL A 185 -12.14 -7.92 9.99
N GLY A 186 -10.88 -8.06 9.59
CA GLY A 186 -10.17 -7.11 8.76
C GLY A 186 -10.59 -7.27 7.31
N ARG A 187 -11.05 -6.18 6.69
CA ARG A 187 -11.48 -6.20 5.28
C ARG A 187 -10.90 -5.04 4.49
N TYR A 188 -10.53 -5.35 3.26
CA TYR A 188 -9.89 -4.40 2.35
C TYR A 188 -10.91 -3.40 1.82
N LEU A 189 -10.62 -2.11 1.90
CA LEU A 189 -11.49 -1.07 1.34
C LEU A 189 -11.59 -1.18 -0.19
N THR A 190 -10.50 -1.54 -0.85
CA THR A 190 -10.33 -1.45 -2.31
C THR A 190 -9.58 -2.67 -2.88
N GLY A 191 -9.50 -2.72 -4.21
CA GLY A 191 -8.59 -3.61 -4.95
C GLY A 191 -9.12 -5.02 -5.24
N SER A 192 -8.21 -5.83 -5.77
CA SER A 192 -8.41 -7.25 -6.09
C SER A 192 -7.17 -8.08 -5.73
N VAL A 193 -7.28 -9.41 -5.75
CA VAL A 193 -6.20 -10.36 -5.50
C VAL A 193 -5.95 -11.32 -6.65
N GLY A 194 -4.69 -11.75 -6.79
CA GLY A 194 -4.24 -12.75 -7.75
C GLY A 194 -4.29 -12.30 -9.21
N ASN A 195 -3.75 -13.13 -10.10
CA ASN A 195 -3.67 -12.84 -11.54
C ASN A 195 -5.04 -12.79 -12.22
N ALA A 196 -6.07 -13.36 -11.59
CA ALA A 196 -7.44 -13.31 -12.06
C ALA A 196 -8.19 -12.03 -11.62
N PHE A 197 -7.53 -11.13 -10.87
CA PHE A 197 -8.11 -9.89 -10.34
C PHE A 197 -9.42 -10.13 -9.59
N THR A 198 -9.44 -11.15 -8.72
CA THR A 198 -10.64 -11.47 -7.91
C THR A 198 -10.92 -10.33 -6.94
N PRO A 199 -12.14 -9.75 -6.90
CA PRO A 199 -12.45 -8.63 -6.02
C PRO A 199 -12.15 -8.93 -4.55
N LYS A 200 -11.36 -8.06 -3.90
CA LYS A 200 -11.09 -8.14 -2.45
C LYS A 200 -11.76 -7.03 -1.66
N ASN A 201 -12.16 -5.97 -2.35
CA ASN A 201 -12.78 -4.77 -1.80
C ASN A 201 -14.09 -5.07 -1.05
N LEU A 202 -14.31 -4.37 0.05
CA LEU A 202 -15.50 -4.46 0.87
C LEU A 202 -16.70 -3.83 0.15
N THR A 203 -17.88 -4.42 0.35
CA THR A 203 -19.16 -3.90 -0.22
C THR A 203 -20.17 -3.61 0.88
N THR A 204 -21.18 -2.78 0.59
CA THR A 204 -22.28 -2.50 1.54
C THR A 204 -23.10 -3.75 1.87
N THR A 205 -23.31 -4.63 0.89
CA THR A 205 -23.96 -5.94 1.09
C THR A 205 -23.16 -6.83 2.03
N GLU A 206 -21.83 -6.90 1.84
CA GLU A 206 -20.93 -7.65 2.72
C GLU A 206 -20.91 -7.06 4.14
N ILE A 207 -20.81 -5.74 4.30
CA ILE A 207 -20.88 -5.07 5.60
C ILE A 207 -22.16 -5.45 6.33
N LYS A 208 -23.31 -5.45 5.63
CA LYS A 208 -24.58 -5.87 6.20
C LYS A 208 -24.52 -7.32 6.66
N ALA A 209 -23.99 -8.23 5.84
CA ALA A 209 -23.86 -9.64 6.21
C ALA A 209 -22.97 -9.83 7.45
N ILE A 210 -21.85 -9.12 7.54
CA ILE A 210 -20.91 -9.19 8.68
C ILE A 210 -21.58 -8.67 9.97
N THR A 211 -22.23 -7.51 9.89
CA THR A 211 -22.87 -6.86 11.05
C THR A 211 -24.14 -7.59 11.52
N ASP A 212 -24.97 -8.09 10.61
CA ASP A 212 -26.11 -8.98 10.93
C ASP A 212 -25.63 -10.27 11.62
N GLY A 213 -24.45 -10.77 11.26
CA GLY A 213 -23.78 -11.91 11.92
C GLY A 213 -23.16 -11.57 13.28
N GLY A 214 -23.24 -10.32 13.73
CA GLY A 214 -22.74 -9.85 15.02
C GLY A 214 -21.23 -9.57 15.08
N MET A 215 -20.55 -9.54 13.93
CA MET A 215 -19.12 -9.20 13.83
C MET A 215 -18.90 -7.69 13.61
N SER A 216 -17.71 -7.21 13.94
CA SER A 216 -17.23 -5.87 13.55
C SER A 216 -16.21 -5.94 12.42
N VAL A 217 -15.99 -4.81 11.75
CA VAL A 217 -15.02 -4.67 10.65
C VAL A 217 -13.97 -3.63 11.00
N PHE A 218 -12.68 -3.93 10.85
CA PHE A 218 -11.64 -2.91 10.75
C PHE A 218 -11.16 -2.77 9.30
N PRO A 219 -10.99 -1.54 8.78
CA PRO A 219 -10.64 -1.32 7.39
C PRO A 219 -9.13 -1.41 7.13
N ILE A 220 -8.77 -2.16 6.10
CA ILE A 220 -7.40 -2.29 5.56
C ILE A 220 -7.34 -1.59 4.21
N TYR A 221 -6.25 -0.87 3.92
CA TYR A 221 -5.98 -0.32 2.60
C TYR A 221 -4.69 -0.92 2.02
N GLN A 222 -4.79 -1.55 0.85
CA GLN A 222 -3.68 -2.18 0.13
C GLN A 222 -3.99 -2.28 -1.37
N ASP A 223 -3.76 -1.21 -2.13
CA ASP A 223 -3.80 -1.22 -3.61
C ASP A 223 -2.41 -1.42 -4.24
N GLY A 224 -1.38 -1.56 -3.40
CA GLY A 224 0.02 -1.81 -3.74
C GLY A 224 0.75 -2.25 -2.47
N GLY A 225 1.99 -1.81 -2.32
CA GLY A 225 2.75 -1.99 -1.07
C GLY A 225 3.55 -3.28 -0.95
N ALA A 226 3.68 -4.03 -2.05
CA ALA A 226 4.59 -5.18 -2.17
C ALA A 226 5.99 -4.79 -2.69
N GLU A 227 6.19 -3.52 -3.04
CA GLU A 227 7.45 -2.99 -3.61
C GLU A 227 7.84 -1.71 -2.86
N VAL A 228 9.14 -1.51 -2.64
CA VAL A 228 9.65 -0.39 -1.83
C VAL A 228 9.36 0.97 -2.49
N GLU A 229 9.46 1.03 -3.82
CA GLU A 229 9.27 2.23 -4.63
C GLU A 229 7.83 2.78 -4.58
N TYR A 230 6.87 1.96 -4.15
CA TYR A 230 5.48 2.39 -3.95
C TYR A 230 5.37 3.44 -2.84
N PHE A 231 6.22 3.36 -1.81
CA PHE A 231 6.09 4.15 -0.59
C PHE A 231 6.71 5.54 -0.74
N THR A 232 6.04 6.40 -1.51
CA THR A 232 6.36 7.83 -1.65
C THR A 232 5.35 8.71 -0.90
N GLU A 233 5.74 9.92 -0.53
CA GLU A 233 4.84 10.87 0.14
C GLU A 233 3.61 11.22 -0.70
N THR A 234 3.79 11.46 -2.01
CA THR A 234 2.67 11.72 -2.93
C THR A 234 1.71 10.52 -3.00
N GLN A 235 2.24 9.30 -3.09
CA GLN A 235 1.41 8.09 -3.10
C GLN A 235 0.60 7.97 -1.80
N GLY A 236 1.22 8.28 -0.65
CA GLY A 236 0.54 8.31 0.65
C GLY A 236 -0.66 9.27 0.70
N VAL A 237 -0.54 10.47 0.12
CA VAL A 237 -1.66 11.43 0.05
C VAL A 237 -2.82 10.86 -0.77
N LEU A 238 -2.52 10.27 -1.93
CA LEU A 238 -3.52 9.72 -2.85
C LEU A 238 -4.23 8.51 -2.27
N ASP A 239 -3.48 7.63 -1.61
CA ASP A 239 -4.00 6.45 -0.94
C ASP A 239 -4.88 6.84 0.25
N ALA A 240 -4.45 7.81 1.06
CA ALA A 240 -5.27 8.33 2.16
C ALA A 240 -6.59 8.91 1.68
N MET A 241 -6.57 9.72 0.61
CA MET A 241 -7.79 10.26 0.02
C MET A 241 -8.67 9.15 -0.55
N THR A 242 -8.09 8.15 -1.21
CA THR A 242 -8.83 6.97 -1.71
C THR A 242 -9.51 6.25 -0.55
N ALA A 243 -8.73 5.85 0.44
CA ALA A 243 -9.19 5.08 1.60
C ALA A 243 -10.27 5.84 2.37
N ALA A 244 -10.07 7.13 2.66
CA ALA A 244 -11.07 7.96 3.35
C ALA A 244 -12.37 8.08 2.55
N SER A 245 -12.27 8.23 1.22
CA SER A 245 -13.45 8.33 0.35
C SER A 245 -14.24 7.03 0.34
N THR A 246 -13.57 5.90 0.14
CA THR A 246 -14.17 4.58 0.15
C THR A 246 -14.77 4.25 1.52
N ALA A 247 -14.03 4.51 2.61
CA ALA A 247 -14.52 4.30 3.97
C ALA A 247 -15.81 5.09 4.25
N ARG A 248 -15.87 6.34 3.79
CA ARG A 248 -17.06 7.19 3.94
C ARG A 248 -18.27 6.68 3.18
N VAL A 249 -18.09 6.30 1.93
CA VAL A 249 -19.17 5.72 1.10
C VAL A 249 -19.68 4.41 1.69
N LEU A 250 -18.77 3.56 2.18
CA LEU A 250 -19.12 2.32 2.86
C LEU A 250 -19.76 2.56 4.25
N GLY A 251 -19.66 3.78 4.76
CA GLY A 251 -20.33 4.24 5.96
C GLY A 251 -19.55 4.07 7.25
N PHE A 252 -18.22 3.87 7.20
CA PHE A 252 -17.41 3.80 8.41
C PHE A 252 -17.55 5.08 9.24
N PRO A 253 -17.71 4.97 10.56
CA PRO A 253 -17.90 6.12 11.44
C PRO A 253 -16.64 6.99 11.51
N ASN A 254 -16.81 8.27 11.85
CA ASN A 254 -15.69 9.15 12.18
C ASN A 254 -14.83 8.55 13.31
N ASN A 255 -13.54 8.89 13.29
CA ASN A 255 -12.47 8.36 14.12
C ASN A 255 -12.09 6.89 13.87
N THR A 256 -12.68 6.22 12.87
CA THR A 256 -12.20 4.90 12.44
C THR A 256 -10.72 4.96 12.05
N ILE A 257 -9.96 3.95 12.49
CA ILE A 257 -8.56 3.76 12.13
C ILE A 257 -8.51 2.94 10.85
N ILE A 258 -7.82 3.45 9.83
CA ILE A 258 -7.58 2.74 8.58
C ILE A 258 -6.13 2.26 8.58
N TYR A 259 -5.92 0.94 8.46
CA TYR A 259 -4.58 0.35 8.45
C TYR A 259 -4.05 0.33 7.02
N PHE A 260 -3.05 1.17 6.73
CA PHE A 260 -2.36 1.23 5.45
C PHE A 260 -1.27 0.15 5.42
N ALA A 261 -1.27 -0.70 4.41
CA ALA A 261 -0.40 -1.87 4.38
C ALA A 261 0.99 -1.59 3.80
N CYS A 262 2.03 -1.89 4.60
CA CYS A 262 3.41 -2.06 4.18
C CYS A 262 3.73 -3.56 4.14
N ASP A 263 3.43 -4.20 3.00
CA ASP A 263 3.52 -5.65 2.81
C ASP A 263 4.79 -6.04 2.05
N VAL A 264 5.91 -5.47 2.48
CA VAL A 264 7.24 -5.70 1.92
C VAL A 264 8.29 -5.55 3.03
N ASP A 265 9.41 -6.26 2.91
CA ASP A 265 10.51 -6.20 3.88
C ASP A 265 11.37 -4.94 3.71
N ILE A 266 10.91 -3.80 4.25
CA ILE A 266 11.70 -2.57 4.28
C ILE A 266 12.78 -2.65 5.36
N GLN A 267 14.04 -2.63 4.93
CA GLN A 267 15.21 -2.63 5.81
C GLN A 267 15.39 -1.29 6.52
N GLU A 268 15.99 -1.32 7.72
CA GLU A 268 16.21 -0.15 8.60
C GLU A 268 16.67 1.12 7.86
N GLY A 269 17.68 1.01 6.99
CA GLY A 269 18.25 2.15 6.26
C GLY A 269 17.32 2.80 5.24
N ASN A 270 16.24 2.12 4.84
CA ASN A 270 15.29 2.60 3.85
C ASN A 270 13.99 3.14 4.46
N ILE A 271 13.70 2.87 5.75
CA ILE A 271 12.41 3.19 6.39
C ILE A 271 12.09 4.68 6.30
N ASP A 272 13.04 5.55 6.65
CA ASP A 272 12.83 7.00 6.72
C ASP A 272 12.53 7.63 5.35
N ALA A 273 13.22 7.18 4.30
CA ALA A 273 13.06 7.71 2.95
C ALA A 273 11.83 7.15 2.22
N THR A 274 11.24 6.06 2.71
CA THR A 274 10.17 5.32 2.02
C THR A 274 8.88 5.35 2.85
N ILE A 275 8.60 4.32 3.66
CA ILE A 275 7.35 4.19 4.40
C ILE A 275 7.09 5.35 5.37
N THR A 276 8.12 5.96 5.97
CA THR A 276 7.93 7.17 6.79
C THR A 276 7.47 8.36 5.95
N ALA A 277 8.04 8.55 4.75
CA ALA A 277 7.60 9.58 3.80
C ALA A 277 6.16 9.31 3.31
N TYR A 278 5.85 8.07 2.97
CA TYR A 278 4.50 7.63 2.63
C TYR A 278 3.50 7.94 3.75
N MET A 279 3.78 7.56 5.00
CA MET A 279 2.87 7.78 6.11
C MET A 279 2.71 9.25 6.48
N ARG A 280 3.71 10.11 6.23
CA ARG A 280 3.57 11.57 6.28
C ARG A 280 2.54 12.07 5.26
N GLY A 281 2.60 11.55 4.04
CA GLY A 281 1.62 11.78 2.99
C GLY A 281 0.22 11.30 3.39
N VAL A 282 0.12 10.10 3.96
CA VAL A 282 -1.15 9.54 4.47
C VAL A 282 -1.81 10.48 5.47
N ASN A 283 -1.06 10.97 6.47
CA ASN A 283 -1.61 11.91 7.45
C ASN A 283 -2.09 13.22 6.80
N SER A 284 -1.35 13.71 5.81
CA SER A 284 -1.74 14.90 5.04
C SER A 284 -3.03 14.67 4.25
N GLY A 285 -3.19 13.52 3.60
CA GLY A 285 -4.40 13.15 2.86
C GLY A 285 -5.61 12.86 3.75
N LEU A 286 -5.38 12.37 4.97
CA LEU A 286 -6.44 12.16 5.97
C LEU A 286 -6.85 13.44 6.71
N LEU A 287 -6.14 14.56 6.51
CA LEU A 287 -6.48 15.82 7.17
C LEU A 287 -7.93 16.21 6.86
N LYS A 288 -8.74 16.46 7.90
CA LYS A 288 -10.19 16.77 7.80
C LYS A 288 -11.05 15.64 7.19
N SER A 289 -10.51 14.44 6.98
CA SER A 289 -11.29 13.28 6.54
C SER A 289 -12.18 12.71 7.66
N GLY A 290 -11.85 12.98 8.92
CA GLY A 290 -12.48 12.35 10.07
C GLY A 290 -11.95 10.95 10.38
N TYR A 291 -11.01 10.41 9.61
CA TYR A 291 -10.36 9.12 9.85
C TYR A 291 -8.94 9.28 10.39
N ARG A 292 -8.38 8.20 10.94
CA ARG A 292 -7.05 8.18 11.55
C ARG A 292 -6.18 7.11 10.87
N ALA A 293 -4.88 7.38 10.75
CA ALA A 293 -3.94 6.45 10.15
C ALA A 293 -3.51 5.37 11.16
N GLY A 294 -3.69 4.10 10.80
CA GLY A 294 -2.96 2.96 11.33
C GLY A 294 -1.97 2.43 10.29
N ILE A 295 -1.01 1.63 10.73
CA ILE A 295 -0.02 0.99 9.83
C ILE A 295 -0.13 -0.53 9.96
N TYR A 296 -0.18 -1.23 8.83
CA TYR A 296 0.17 -2.65 8.79
C TYR A 296 1.61 -2.81 8.33
N GLY A 297 2.39 -3.64 9.00
CA GLY A 297 3.78 -3.89 8.62
C GLY A 297 4.59 -4.58 9.72
N THR A 298 5.88 -4.77 9.45
CA THR A 298 6.80 -5.44 10.39
C THR A 298 6.90 -4.69 11.72
N ARG A 299 7.35 -5.37 12.78
CA ARG A 299 7.57 -4.76 14.09
C ARG A 299 8.44 -3.50 14.01
N ASN A 300 9.51 -3.55 13.22
CA ASN A 300 10.41 -2.42 13.03
C ASN A 300 9.72 -1.24 12.33
N VAL A 301 9.05 -1.48 11.20
CA VAL A 301 8.27 -0.44 10.49
C VAL A 301 7.25 0.19 11.43
N CYS A 302 6.48 -0.64 12.13
CA CYS A 302 5.48 -0.19 13.10
C CYS A 302 6.10 0.72 14.18
N ALA A 303 7.24 0.32 14.77
CA ALA A 303 7.93 1.11 15.79
C ALA A 303 8.38 2.48 15.27
N HIS A 304 8.96 2.54 14.07
CA HIS A 304 9.40 3.80 13.45
C HIS A 304 8.22 4.73 13.14
N ILE A 305 7.14 4.22 12.55
CA ILE A 305 5.97 5.02 12.18
C ILE A 305 5.23 5.54 13.43
N LEU A 306 5.14 4.74 14.49
CA LEU A 306 4.61 5.19 15.79
C LEU A 306 5.49 6.29 16.39
N LYS A 307 6.82 6.10 16.39
CA LYS A 307 7.78 7.09 16.91
C LYS A 307 7.72 8.41 16.14
N ALA A 308 7.53 8.35 14.83
CA ALA A 308 7.34 9.52 13.97
C ALA A 308 5.98 10.21 14.18
N GLY A 309 5.03 9.57 14.87
CA GLY A 309 3.69 10.10 15.11
C GLY A 309 2.75 10.01 13.91
N PHE A 310 3.07 9.18 12.91
CA PHE A 310 2.28 9.04 11.69
C PHE A 310 1.29 7.87 11.70
N ALA A 311 1.30 7.02 12.73
CA ALA A 311 0.24 6.07 12.99
C ALA A 311 -0.22 6.16 14.44
N VAL A 312 -1.50 5.92 14.68
CA VAL A 312 -2.06 5.89 16.03
C VAL A 312 -2.08 4.48 16.63
N ARG A 313 -2.04 3.45 15.77
CA ARG A 313 -2.07 2.02 16.09
C ARG A 313 -1.37 1.19 15.01
N CYS A 314 -0.97 -0.02 15.39
CA CYS A 314 -0.35 -0.99 14.49
C CYS A 314 -1.18 -2.24 14.28
N PHE A 315 -1.15 -2.76 13.06
CA PHE A 315 -1.52 -4.11 12.69
C PHE A 315 -0.24 -4.84 12.27
N VAL A 316 0.32 -5.66 13.15
CA VAL A 316 1.68 -6.17 12.99
C VAL A 316 1.71 -7.42 12.11
N SER A 317 2.62 -7.48 11.13
CA SER A 317 2.79 -8.61 10.20
C SER A 317 3.70 -9.71 10.75
N ASP A 318 3.43 -10.18 11.96
CA ASP A 318 4.32 -11.11 12.70
C ASP A 318 4.43 -12.50 12.06
N MET A 319 3.48 -12.90 11.21
CA MET A 319 3.54 -14.15 10.44
C MET A 319 4.67 -14.17 9.40
N SER A 320 5.11 -13.00 8.94
CA SER A 320 6.25 -12.82 8.02
C SER A 320 7.58 -12.98 8.75
N THR A 321 7.83 -14.18 9.29
CA THR A 321 9.00 -14.52 10.11
C THR A 321 10.35 -14.37 9.40
N GLY A 322 10.35 -14.35 8.06
CA GLY A 322 11.55 -14.13 7.25
C GLY A 322 11.93 -12.66 7.04
N TYR A 323 11.01 -11.72 7.32
CA TYR A 323 11.25 -10.29 7.09
C TYR A 323 12.25 -9.76 8.11
N SER A 324 13.24 -9.00 7.64
CA SER A 324 14.27 -8.36 8.45
C SER A 324 13.67 -7.52 9.58
N GLY A 325 12.57 -6.80 9.33
CA GLY A 325 11.89 -5.97 10.34
C GLY A 325 11.16 -6.73 11.45
N ASN A 326 11.07 -8.06 11.36
CA ASN A 326 10.52 -8.94 12.40
C ASN A 326 11.60 -9.73 13.15
N LEU A 327 12.86 -9.62 12.73
CA LEU A 327 13.99 -10.38 13.27
C LEU A 327 14.84 -9.49 14.17
N GLY A 328 14.57 -9.57 15.47
CA GLY A 328 15.31 -8.81 16.48
C GLY A 328 14.60 -7.55 16.99
N TYR A 329 13.31 -7.41 16.69
CA TYR A 329 12.51 -6.26 17.12
C TYR A 329 11.40 -6.68 18.08
N ALA A 330 11.25 -5.92 19.16
CA ALA A 330 10.18 -6.10 20.13
C ALA A 330 8.81 -5.73 19.53
N MET A 331 7.74 -6.27 20.10
CA MET A 331 6.38 -5.86 19.75
C MET A 331 6.19 -4.35 20.00
N PRO A 332 5.65 -3.58 19.04
CA PRO A 332 5.34 -2.16 19.26
C PRO A 332 4.25 -1.99 20.33
N THR A 333 4.41 -1.03 21.23
CA THR A 333 3.53 -0.86 22.41
C THR A 333 2.09 -0.47 22.10
N ASN A 334 1.83 0.15 20.94
CA ASN A 334 0.50 0.58 20.49
C ASN A 334 -0.07 -0.31 19.37
N TRP A 335 0.18 -1.61 19.42
CA TRP A 335 -0.49 -2.56 18.54
C TRP A 335 -1.98 -2.69 18.90
N SER A 336 -2.81 -2.95 17.88
CA SER A 336 -4.22 -3.35 18.04
C SER A 336 -4.42 -4.77 17.55
N PHE A 337 -3.73 -5.11 16.46
CA PHE A 337 -3.86 -6.34 15.72
C PHE A 337 -2.47 -6.94 15.46
N ASP A 338 -2.36 -8.26 15.48
CA ASP A 338 -1.12 -9.01 15.32
C ASP A 338 -1.43 -10.25 14.46
N GLN A 339 -1.00 -10.23 13.19
CA GLN A 339 -1.19 -11.33 12.24
C GLN A 339 -0.11 -12.39 12.47
N PHE A 340 -0.49 -13.64 12.75
CA PHE A 340 0.50 -14.64 13.21
C PHE A 340 0.40 -16.02 12.56
N VAL A 341 -0.71 -16.35 11.91
CA VAL A 341 -0.85 -17.63 11.19
C VAL A 341 -1.91 -17.52 10.10
N GLU A 342 -1.65 -18.16 8.97
CA GLU A 342 -2.60 -18.30 7.86
C GLU A 342 -3.11 -19.74 7.73
N TYR A 343 -4.38 -19.92 7.40
CA TYR A 343 -5.00 -21.21 7.06
C TYR A 343 -6.34 -20.99 6.33
N SER A 344 -7.03 -22.07 5.96
CA SER A 344 -8.34 -21.99 5.32
C SER A 344 -9.46 -22.51 6.21
N ILE A 345 -10.57 -21.77 6.28
CA ILE A 345 -11.83 -22.23 6.87
C ILE A 345 -12.82 -22.46 5.73
N GLY A 346 -12.97 -23.72 5.32
CA GLY A 346 -13.71 -24.05 4.10
C GLY A 346 -13.03 -23.42 2.88
N SER A 347 -13.73 -22.52 2.18
CA SER A 347 -13.18 -21.77 1.03
C SER A 347 -12.68 -20.36 1.39
N ILE A 348 -12.62 -20.02 2.68
CA ILE A 348 -12.19 -18.70 3.16
C ILE A 348 -10.69 -18.80 3.51
N PRO A 349 -9.78 -18.17 2.75
CA PRO A 349 -8.41 -17.99 3.18
C PRO A 349 -8.42 -16.99 4.34
N VAL A 350 -7.92 -17.40 5.50
CA VAL A 350 -7.97 -16.64 6.74
C VAL A 350 -6.55 -16.43 7.24
N ASP A 351 -6.23 -15.18 7.50
CA ASP A 351 -5.10 -14.81 8.34
C ASP A 351 -5.67 -14.56 9.74
N GLN A 352 -5.22 -15.34 10.71
CA GLN A 352 -5.67 -15.21 12.09
C GLN A 352 -4.89 -14.09 12.78
N VAL A 353 -5.65 -13.24 13.48
CA VAL A 353 -5.17 -11.97 14.01
C VAL A 353 -5.47 -11.89 15.51
N ALA A 354 -4.45 -11.78 16.34
CA ALA A 354 -4.62 -11.52 17.75
C ALA A 354 -5.02 -10.05 17.98
N THR A 355 -5.74 -9.79 19.07
CA THR A 355 -6.07 -8.44 19.54
C THR A 355 -5.40 -8.18 20.87
N ASP A 356 -5.05 -6.92 21.13
CA ASP A 356 -4.53 -6.54 22.45
C ASP A 356 -5.55 -6.83 23.57
N VAL A 357 -5.07 -6.94 24.81
CA VAL A 357 -5.92 -7.26 25.97
C VAL A 357 -7.00 -6.21 26.25
N LYS A 358 -6.83 -4.99 25.72
CA LYS A 358 -7.78 -3.88 25.90
C LYS A 358 -8.83 -3.82 24.80
N ILE A 359 -8.68 -4.63 23.74
CA ILE A 359 -9.37 -4.50 22.46
C ILE A 359 -9.43 -3.03 22.04
N SER A 360 -8.24 -2.46 21.87
CA SER A 360 -8.09 -1.03 21.66
C SER A 360 -8.68 -0.51 20.34
N ASP A 361 -8.84 -1.39 19.36
CA ASP A 361 -9.63 -1.16 18.17
C ASP A 361 -10.68 -2.29 18.05
N PRO A 362 -11.94 -2.06 18.46
CA PRO A 362 -12.98 -3.08 18.37
C PRO A 362 -13.55 -3.24 16.96
N GLY A 363 -13.07 -2.47 15.97
CA GLY A 363 -13.68 -2.33 14.67
C GLY A 363 -15.04 -1.60 14.72
N ALA A 364 -15.62 -1.37 13.53
CA ALA A 364 -16.91 -0.75 13.36
C ALA A 364 -18.04 -1.79 13.29
N LYS A 365 -19.15 -1.51 13.97
CA LYS A 365 -20.41 -2.30 13.90
C LYS A 365 -21.58 -1.53 13.32
N VAL A 366 -21.47 -0.20 13.27
CA VAL A 366 -22.53 0.69 12.79
C VAL A 366 -21.97 1.45 11.60
N PHE A 367 -22.69 1.37 10.48
CA PHE A 367 -22.30 1.97 9.22
C PHE A 367 -23.39 2.91 8.73
N THR A 368 -22.99 4.11 8.33
CA THR A 368 -23.90 5.11 7.77
C THR A 368 -23.30 5.64 6.47
N PRO A 369 -23.64 5.05 5.31
CA PRO A 369 -23.11 5.47 4.01
C PRO A 369 -23.22 6.98 3.82
N GLY A 370 -22.08 7.61 3.60
CA GLY A 370 -21.99 9.03 3.30
C GLY A 370 -21.90 9.32 1.81
N THR A 371 -21.93 10.59 1.46
CA THR A 371 -21.65 11.05 0.09
C THR A 371 -20.14 11.12 -0.15
N LEU A 372 -19.74 10.89 -1.39
CA LEU A 372 -18.36 11.09 -1.82
C LEU A 372 -17.97 12.57 -1.65
N PRO A 373 -16.87 12.90 -0.94
CA PRO A 373 -16.41 14.27 -0.84
C PRO A 373 -15.85 14.77 -2.17
N GLU A 374 -15.96 16.08 -2.41
CA GLU A 374 -15.49 16.69 -3.65
C GLU A 374 -13.97 16.50 -3.89
N ALA A 375 -13.20 16.37 -2.80
CA ALA A 375 -11.77 16.06 -2.84
C ALA A 375 -11.45 14.68 -3.47
N SER A 376 -12.37 13.72 -3.44
CA SER A 376 -12.19 12.40 -4.05
C SER A 376 -12.03 12.48 -5.56
N LYS A 377 -12.59 13.51 -6.20
CA LYS A 377 -12.41 13.74 -7.65
C LYS A 377 -10.95 14.02 -7.99
N LYS A 378 -10.16 14.55 -7.05
CA LYS A 378 -8.71 14.74 -7.23
C LYS A 378 -7.96 13.41 -7.28
N VAL A 379 -8.41 12.40 -6.55
CA VAL A 379 -7.84 11.04 -6.60
C VAL A 379 -8.06 10.42 -7.97
N VAL A 380 -9.29 10.51 -8.47
CA VAL A 380 -9.65 9.95 -9.78
C VAL A 380 -8.97 10.73 -10.90
N ALA A 381 -8.92 12.05 -10.82
CA ALA A 381 -8.14 12.88 -11.73
C ALA A 381 -6.66 12.48 -11.70
N ASN A 382 -6.07 12.30 -10.51
CA ASN A 382 -4.68 11.90 -10.40
C ASN A 382 -4.40 10.51 -10.96
N ASP A 383 -5.23 9.50 -10.68
CA ASP A 383 -5.06 8.17 -11.28
C ASP A 383 -5.16 8.24 -12.82
N LEU A 384 -6.13 8.98 -13.35
CA LEU A 384 -6.29 9.16 -14.80
C LEU A 384 -5.15 9.96 -15.44
N LEU A 385 -4.56 10.89 -14.70
CA LEU A 385 -3.52 11.82 -15.16
C LEU A 385 -2.12 11.47 -14.62
N ASN A 386 -1.93 10.29 -14.03
CA ASN A 386 -0.69 9.91 -13.36
C ASN A 386 0.48 9.89 -14.36
N GLY A 387 1.63 10.46 -13.96
CA GLY A 387 2.79 10.71 -14.82
C GLY A 387 2.73 12.06 -15.57
N LEU A 388 1.53 12.53 -15.90
CA LEU A 388 1.36 13.63 -16.86
C LEU A 388 1.54 15.02 -16.25
N ILE A 389 1.21 15.20 -14.97
CA ILE A 389 1.18 16.52 -14.31
C ILE A 389 1.69 16.40 -12.87
N ASN A 390 2.79 17.09 -12.58
CA ASN A 390 3.32 17.18 -11.21
C ASN A 390 2.35 17.95 -10.29
N ASN A 391 2.20 17.50 -9.04
CA ASN A 391 1.40 18.17 -8.00
C ASN A 391 -0.12 18.27 -8.27
N LEU A 392 -0.70 17.28 -8.96
CA LEU A 392 -2.15 17.09 -9.19
C LEU A 392 -3.04 17.14 -7.94
N ILE A 393 -2.48 17.22 -6.73
CA ILE A 393 -3.28 17.36 -5.51
C ILE A 393 -3.68 18.84 -5.28
N THR A 394 -2.97 19.79 -5.89
CA THR A 394 -3.05 21.23 -5.59
C THR A 394 -4.02 22.04 -6.47
N PHE A 395 -4.65 21.43 -7.47
CA PHE A 395 -5.55 22.16 -8.37
C PHE A 395 -6.95 22.41 -7.77
N GLU A 396 -7.69 23.33 -8.37
CA GLU A 396 -9.08 23.69 -8.05
C GLU A 396 -10.02 23.17 -9.15
N LEU A 397 -11.15 22.57 -8.76
CA LEU A 397 -12.14 22.14 -9.75
C LEU A 397 -12.75 23.35 -10.48
N GLY A 398 -13.05 23.19 -11.77
CA GLY A 398 -13.59 24.22 -12.64
C GLY A 398 -12.57 25.26 -13.10
N LYS A 399 -11.33 25.22 -12.58
CA LYS A 399 -10.25 26.08 -13.03
C LYS A 399 -9.45 25.41 -14.14
N GLU A 400 -9.13 26.19 -15.16
CA GLU A 400 -8.29 25.77 -16.27
C GLU A 400 -6.81 26.09 -15.97
N TYR A 401 -5.93 25.16 -16.35
CA TYR A 401 -4.50 25.24 -16.10
C TYR A 401 -3.72 25.00 -17.40
N PRO A 402 -2.65 25.77 -17.65
CA PRO A 402 -1.80 25.55 -18.82
C PRO A 402 -0.95 24.27 -18.65
N LEU A 403 -0.68 23.60 -19.77
CA LEU A 403 0.29 22.51 -19.88
C LEU A 403 1.58 23.03 -20.53
N PRO A 404 2.76 22.60 -20.06
CA PRO A 404 4.04 23.01 -20.64
C PRO A 404 4.30 22.30 -21.98
N VAL A 405 3.83 22.88 -23.08
CA VAL A 405 4.07 22.38 -24.44
C VAL A 405 5.29 23.09 -25.03
N GLN A 406 6.29 22.34 -25.50
CA GLN A 406 7.52 22.91 -26.09
C GLN A 406 7.43 23.16 -27.59
N THR A 407 6.26 22.93 -28.19
CA THR A 407 6.03 23.15 -29.61
C THR A 407 5.66 24.62 -29.86
N PRO A 408 6.43 25.36 -30.69
CA PRO A 408 6.08 26.73 -31.04
C PRO A 408 4.65 26.84 -31.59
N HIS A 409 3.94 27.87 -31.18
CA HIS A 409 2.58 28.20 -31.66
C HIS A 409 1.48 27.17 -31.31
N VAL A 410 1.74 26.33 -30.30
CA VAL A 410 0.77 25.42 -29.70
C VAL A 410 0.60 25.75 -28.22
N GLU A 411 -0.63 25.98 -27.78
CA GLU A 411 -0.99 26.13 -26.36
C GLU A 411 -1.91 24.99 -25.96
N ALA A 412 -1.70 24.39 -24.79
CA ALA A 412 -2.56 23.34 -24.27
C ALA A 412 -2.98 23.63 -22.83
N PHE A 413 -4.20 23.22 -22.50
CA PHE A 413 -4.84 23.44 -21.22
C PHE A 413 -5.58 22.20 -20.75
N TRP A 414 -5.76 22.08 -19.43
CA TRP A 414 -6.59 21.05 -18.81
C TRP A 414 -7.43 21.62 -17.67
N SER A 415 -8.55 20.96 -17.39
CA SER A 415 -9.40 21.25 -16.24
C SER A 415 -10.14 20.01 -15.76
N VAL A 416 -10.58 20.03 -14.51
CA VAL A 416 -11.43 19.00 -13.93
C VAL A 416 -12.70 19.66 -13.41
N ASN A 417 -13.86 19.16 -13.83
CA ASN A 417 -15.15 19.69 -13.43
C ASN A 417 -15.89 18.74 -12.49
N SER A 418 -16.72 19.31 -11.62
CA SER A 418 -17.48 18.61 -10.59
C SER A 418 -18.67 17.80 -11.10
N SER A 419 -18.92 17.78 -12.40
CA SER A 419 -20.07 17.09 -12.99
C SER A 419 -19.68 16.37 -14.27
N ALA A 420 -20.20 15.16 -14.43
CA ALA A 420 -20.17 14.46 -15.71
C ALA A 420 -21.19 15.07 -16.67
N GLY A 421 -20.76 15.38 -17.89
CA GLY A 421 -21.64 15.70 -19.01
C GLY A 421 -22.12 14.44 -19.74
N LYS A 422 -22.69 14.64 -20.93
CA LYS A 422 -23.03 13.56 -21.87
C LYS A 422 -22.14 13.68 -23.10
N GLY A 423 -21.56 12.56 -23.52
CA GLY A 423 -20.74 12.45 -24.72
C GLY A 423 -21.35 11.49 -25.74
N ALA A 424 -20.96 11.66 -27.01
CA ALA A 424 -21.43 10.84 -28.13
C ALA A 424 -20.85 9.41 -28.12
N VAL A 425 -19.70 9.21 -27.47
CA VAL A 425 -19.01 7.91 -27.42
C VAL A 425 -19.13 7.34 -26.01
N HIS A 426 -19.88 6.26 -25.83
CA HIS A 426 -20.10 5.66 -24.50
C HIS A 426 -18.94 4.75 -24.07
N ILE A 427 -18.61 4.82 -22.78
CA ILE A 427 -17.65 3.93 -22.11
C ILE A 427 -18.41 2.97 -21.21
N SER A 428 -18.14 1.69 -21.35
CA SER A 428 -18.69 0.62 -20.52
C SER A 428 -17.64 -0.45 -20.25
N LYS A 429 -17.45 -0.80 -18.98
CA LYS A 429 -16.50 -1.82 -18.50
C LYS A 429 -15.07 -1.62 -19.02
N GLY A 430 -14.63 -0.37 -19.10
CA GLY A 430 -13.30 -0.02 -19.57
C GLY A 430 -13.14 0.02 -21.10
N GLY A 431 -14.17 -0.32 -21.87
CA GLY A 431 -14.17 -0.27 -23.34
C GLY A 431 -15.05 0.85 -23.87
N PHE A 432 -14.80 1.27 -25.10
CA PHE A 432 -15.67 2.19 -25.84
C PHE A 432 -15.74 1.77 -27.32
N ASP A 433 -16.80 2.19 -27.99
CA ASP A 433 -17.02 1.88 -29.40
C ASP A 433 -16.19 2.82 -30.30
N LYS A 434 -15.19 2.25 -30.99
CA LYS A 434 -14.36 2.99 -31.94
C LYS A 434 -15.19 3.53 -33.11
N ILE A 435 -16.24 2.84 -33.54
CA ILE A 435 -17.10 3.30 -34.63
C ILE A 435 -17.83 4.58 -34.21
N ALA A 436 -18.36 4.61 -32.98
CA ALA A 436 -18.98 5.81 -32.43
C ALA A 436 -17.99 6.98 -32.34
N LEU A 437 -16.72 6.70 -32.02
CA LEU A 437 -15.67 7.73 -32.01
C LEU A 437 -15.34 8.25 -33.42
N HIS A 438 -15.28 7.36 -34.43
CA HIS A 438 -15.12 7.76 -35.82
C HIS A 438 -16.27 8.69 -36.23
N SER A 439 -17.52 8.29 -36.00
CA SER A 439 -18.69 9.11 -36.34
C SER A 439 -18.67 10.48 -35.63
N ALA A 440 -18.35 10.52 -34.34
CA ALA A 440 -18.29 11.78 -33.58
C ALA A 440 -17.23 12.78 -34.10
N VAL A 441 -16.14 12.27 -34.69
CA VAL A 441 -15.12 13.09 -35.35
C VAL A 441 -15.58 13.48 -36.76
N GLU A 442 -16.05 12.52 -37.55
CA GLU A 442 -16.50 12.74 -38.93
C GLU A 442 -17.63 13.77 -39.03
N ASP A 443 -18.53 13.81 -38.06
CA ASP A 443 -19.62 14.80 -37.98
C ASP A 443 -19.12 16.26 -37.94
N GLN A 444 -17.87 16.49 -37.54
CA GLN A 444 -17.30 17.84 -37.38
C GLN A 444 -16.41 18.26 -38.54
N ILE A 445 -15.73 17.31 -39.19
CA ILE A 445 -14.68 17.60 -40.18
C ILE A 445 -14.90 16.91 -41.53
N GLY A 446 -15.97 16.11 -41.68
CA GLY A 446 -16.18 15.25 -42.84
C GLY A 446 -15.52 13.88 -42.70
N LYS A 447 -15.64 13.04 -43.74
CA LYS A 447 -15.21 11.63 -43.71
C LYS A 447 -13.70 11.48 -43.48
N LEU A 448 -13.32 10.45 -42.75
CA LEU A 448 -11.92 10.09 -42.53
C LEU A 448 -11.32 9.45 -43.79
N ASN A 449 -10.23 10.03 -44.29
CA ASN A 449 -9.52 9.51 -45.46
C ASN A 449 -8.65 8.28 -45.19
N ASN A 450 -8.23 8.07 -43.94
CA ASN A 450 -7.47 6.89 -43.53
C ASN A 450 -7.88 6.43 -42.11
N PRO A 451 -8.99 5.68 -41.99
CA PRO A 451 -9.49 5.20 -40.70
C PRO A 451 -8.51 4.25 -39.97
N VAL A 452 -7.69 3.50 -40.71
CA VAL A 452 -6.71 2.57 -40.14
C VAL A 452 -5.61 3.32 -39.40
N ALA A 453 -5.02 4.35 -40.03
CA ALA A 453 -4.01 5.18 -39.38
C ALA A 453 -4.57 5.96 -38.18
N PHE A 454 -5.87 6.28 -38.20
CA PHE A 454 -6.56 6.89 -37.06
C PHE A 454 -6.65 5.92 -35.86
N ASP A 455 -7.06 4.67 -36.09
CA ASP A 455 -7.11 3.64 -35.03
C ASP A 455 -5.72 3.29 -34.48
N GLU A 456 -4.71 3.17 -35.34
CA GLU A 456 -3.32 2.94 -34.93
C GLU A 456 -2.81 4.08 -34.03
N ALA A 457 -3.17 5.33 -34.31
CA ALA A 457 -2.84 6.47 -33.46
C ALA A 457 -3.57 6.41 -32.11
N LEU A 458 -4.85 6.05 -32.08
CA LEU A 458 -5.62 5.92 -30.82
C LEU A 458 -5.03 4.83 -29.90
N ASP A 459 -4.66 3.69 -30.47
CA ASP A 459 -4.09 2.55 -29.74
C ASP A 459 -2.66 2.86 -29.26
N LYS A 460 -1.84 3.47 -30.12
CA LYS A 460 -0.45 3.83 -29.80
C LYS A 460 -0.37 4.93 -28.73
N TYR A 461 -1.26 5.92 -28.75
CA TYR A 461 -1.17 7.14 -27.92
C TYR A 461 -2.15 7.20 -26.74
N GLY A 462 -2.85 6.11 -26.40
CA GLY A 462 -3.31 5.88 -25.02
C GLY A 462 -4.73 6.30 -24.65
N ILE A 463 -5.59 6.73 -25.59
CA ILE A 463 -7.01 6.99 -25.27
C ILE A 463 -7.71 5.71 -24.75
N VAL A 464 -7.28 4.55 -25.25
CA VAL A 464 -7.73 3.22 -24.80
C VAL A 464 -7.36 2.97 -23.32
N LYS A 465 -6.23 3.51 -22.85
CA LYS A 465 -5.80 3.37 -21.45
C LYS A 465 -6.64 4.20 -20.49
N LEU A 466 -7.10 5.38 -20.91
CA LEU A 466 -8.05 6.19 -20.13
C LEU A 466 -9.41 5.51 -20.03
N GLY A 467 -9.92 5.01 -21.17
CA GLY A 467 -11.12 4.18 -21.20
C GLY A 467 -10.99 3.01 -20.24
N ALA A 468 -9.85 2.31 -20.24
CA ALA A 468 -9.59 1.18 -19.37
C ALA A 468 -9.60 1.50 -17.87
N LYS A 469 -9.49 2.78 -17.45
CA LYS A 469 -9.60 3.24 -16.06
C LYS A 469 -11.02 3.71 -15.67
N VAL A 470 -11.93 3.79 -16.63
CA VAL A 470 -13.32 4.24 -16.45
C VAL A 470 -14.27 3.09 -16.68
N ASP A 471 -15.05 2.72 -15.67
CA ASP A 471 -16.04 1.65 -15.81
C ASP A 471 -17.31 2.13 -16.51
N GLU A 472 -17.72 3.38 -16.28
CA GLU A 472 -18.92 3.97 -16.88
C GLU A 472 -18.69 5.45 -17.18
N GLY A 473 -18.95 5.88 -18.41
CA GLY A 473 -18.69 7.26 -18.82
C GLY A 473 -18.97 7.53 -20.29
N SER A 474 -18.43 8.65 -20.79
CA SER A 474 -18.46 8.96 -22.23
C SER A 474 -17.39 9.97 -22.63
N PHE A 475 -17.03 9.97 -23.92
CA PHE A 475 -16.19 11.01 -24.51
C PHE A 475 -17.00 12.00 -25.33
N ASN A 476 -16.53 13.25 -25.32
CA ASN A 476 -16.94 14.27 -26.28
C ASN A 476 -15.70 14.88 -26.94
N VAL A 477 -15.77 15.11 -28.25
CA VAL A 477 -14.72 15.77 -29.04
C VAL A 477 -15.33 17.04 -29.63
N ALA A 478 -14.57 18.15 -29.64
CA ALA A 478 -15.00 19.38 -30.28
C ALA A 478 -13.84 20.03 -31.06
N ILE A 479 -14.10 20.43 -32.31
CA ILE A 479 -13.15 21.10 -33.20
C ILE A 479 -13.76 22.43 -33.61
N LYS A 480 -13.05 23.54 -33.35
CA LYS A 480 -13.50 24.90 -33.66
C LYS A 480 -12.44 25.65 -34.43
N THR A 481 -12.88 26.55 -35.31
CA THR A 481 -12.01 27.47 -36.05
C THR A 481 -12.54 28.89 -35.90
N ASN A 482 -11.65 29.86 -35.64
CA ASN A 482 -12.04 31.27 -35.45
C ASN A 482 -11.34 32.21 -36.45
N GLY A 483 -11.18 31.76 -37.69
CA GLY A 483 -10.58 32.52 -38.79
C GLY A 483 -9.05 32.59 -38.76
N TYR A 484 -8.45 32.58 -37.56
CA TYR A 484 -6.99 32.57 -37.38
C TYR A 484 -6.49 31.35 -36.61
N ASN A 485 -7.23 30.83 -35.61
CA ASN A 485 -6.79 29.68 -34.81
C ASN A 485 -7.65 28.45 -35.08
N LEU A 486 -7.04 27.29 -34.81
CA LEU A 486 -7.70 25.99 -34.74
C LEU A 486 -7.68 25.52 -33.28
N GLU A 487 -8.85 25.21 -32.71
CA GLU A 487 -9.00 24.67 -31.36
C GLU A 487 -9.55 23.24 -31.41
N VAL A 488 -8.91 22.34 -30.67
CA VAL A 488 -9.33 20.95 -30.49
C VAL A 488 -9.54 20.68 -28.99
N SER A 489 -10.71 20.13 -28.63
CA SER A 489 -11.04 19.79 -27.24
C SER A 489 -11.49 18.33 -27.09
N LEU A 490 -11.06 17.68 -26.01
CA LEU A 490 -11.55 16.38 -25.56
C LEU A 490 -12.15 16.53 -24.16
N THR A 491 -13.32 15.96 -23.92
CA THR A 491 -13.90 15.84 -22.58
C THR A 491 -14.17 14.37 -22.27
N LEU A 492 -13.54 13.86 -21.22
CA LEU A 492 -13.84 12.56 -20.63
C LEU A 492 -14.82 12.76 -19.48
N ASN A 493 -16.07 12.34 -19.69
CA ASN A 493 -17.11 12.31 -18.67
C ASN A 493 -17.07 10.98 -17.93
N ILE A 494 -16.98 11.04 -16.60
CA ILE A 494 -16.76 9.89 -15.73
C ILE A 494 -17.93 9.78 -14.78
N ILE A 495 -18.72 8.73 -14.95
CA ILE A 495 -19.77 8.36 -14.00
C ILE A 495 -19.15 7.45 -12.95
N LYS A 496 -18.49 6.36 -13.37
CA LYS A 496 -17.76 5.44 -12.48
C LYS A 496 -16.32 5.26 -12.94
N ALA A 497 -15.38 5.48 -12.03
CA ALA A 497 -13.97 5.18 -12.24
C ALA A 497 -13.61 3.85 -11.59
N LYS A 498 -12.63 3.12 -12.14
CA LYS A 498 -12.11 1.90 -11.51
C LYS A 498 -11.47 2.20 -10.16
N LYS A 499 -10.74 3.31 -10.08
CA LYS A 499 -10.35 3.90 -8.80
C LYS A 499 -11.62 4.47 -8.16
N LEU A 500 -11.99 3.97 -6.96
CA LEU A 500 -13.28 4.22 -6.31
C LEU A 500 -14.49 3.57 -7.01
N SER A 501 -14.34 2.33 -7.49
CA SER A 501 -15.38 1.58 -8.24
C SER A 501 -16.69 1.33 -7.50
N ASN A 502 -16.74 1.55 -6.18
CA ASN A 502 -17.91 1.33 -5.35
C ASN A 502 -18.93 2.50 -5.35
N VAL A 503 -18.67 3.58 -6.11
CA VAL A 503 -19.51 4.79 -6.12
C VAL A 503 -19.43 5.54 -7.44
N ASP A 504 -20.49 6.29 -7.76
CA ASP A 504 -20.47 7.24 -8.87
C ASP A 504 -19.68 8.49 -8.48
N VAL A 505 -18.61 8.77 -9.21
CA VAL A 505 -17.72 9.91 -9.00
C VAL A 505 -18.30 11.18 -9.62
N ASN A 506 -19.00 11.05 -10.75
CA ASN A 506 -19.66 12.14 -11.47
C ASN A 506 -18.77 13.37 -11.68
N MET A 507 -17.80 13.26 -12.58
CA MET A 507 -16.87 14.34 -12.90
C MET A 507 -16.55 14.36 -14.39
N SER A 508 -15.86 15.39 -14.85
CA SER A 508 -15.25 15.37 -16.18
C SER A 508 -13.85 15.93 -16.16
N ILE A 509 -13.01 15.40 -17.05
CA ILE A 509 -11.69 15.95 -17.34
C ILE A 509 -11.75 16.49 -18.76
N ALA A 510 -11.39 17.76 -18.92
CA ALA A 510 -11.37 18.42 -20.21
C ALA A 510 -9.95 18.86 -20.56
N TRP A 511 -9.57 18.65 -21.81
CA TRP A 511 -8.33 19.12 -22.39
C TRP A 511 -8.66 19.97 -23.62
N ARG A 512 -7.89 21.03 -23.81
CA ARG A 512 -8.07 22.00 -24.89
C ARG A 512 -6.71 22.38 -25.47
N VAL A 513 -6.55 22.25 -26.78
CA VAL A 513 -5.32 22.60 -27.52
C VAL A 513 -5.66 23.64 -28.57
N VAL A 514 -4.86 24.71 -28.63
CA VAL A 514 -5.01 25.81 -29.56
C VAL A 514 -3.77 25.87 -30.45
N PHE A 515 -3.98 25.81 -31.76
CA PHE A 515 -2.95 25.98 -32.78
C PHE A 515 -3.07 27.35 -33.43
N THR A 516 -1.97 28.09 -33.43
CA THR A 516 -1.84 29.38 -34.12
C THR A 516 -1.00 29.18 -35.39
N PRO A 517 -1.50 29.48 -36.60
CA PRO A 517 -0.75 29.30 -37.84
C PRO A 517 0.52 30.15 -37.91
N LEU A 518 1.56 29.59 -38.53
CA LEU A 518 2.75 30.35 -38.94
C LEU A 518 2.33 31.47 -39.90
N PHE A 519 2.84 32.66 -39.60
CA PHE A 519 2.59 33.94 -40.24
C PHE A 519 3.08 33.96 -41.71
N TRP A 520 2.41 33.25 -42.63
CA TRP A 520 2.59 33.42 -44.08
C TRP A 520 1.84 34.65 -44.63
N TYR A 521 1.31 35.50 -43.75
CA TYR A 521 0.47 36.63 -44.12
C TYR A 521 1.25 37.74 -44.86
N ASP A 522 2.56 37.87 -44.59
CA ASP A 522 3.42 38.92 -45.17
C ASP A 522 4.57 38.38 -46.06
N HIS A 523 4.57 37.10 -46.44
CA HIS A 523 5.68 36.56 -47.25
C HIS A 523 5.57 37.01 -48.73
N PRO A 524 6.56 37.74 -49.28
CA PRO A 524 6.44 38.42 -50.59
C PRO A 524 6.22 37.50 -51.81
N GLU A 525 6.43 36.19 -51.65
CA GLU A 525 6.43 35.21 -52.74
C GLU A 525 5.07 34.51 -52.96
N ILE A 526 4.07 34.76 -52.12
CA ILE A 526 2.75 34.12 -52.25
C ILE A 526 1.82 34.98 -53.12
N ALA A 527 1.54 34.48 -54.32
CA ALA A 527 0.62 35.13 -55.25
C ALA A 527 -0.78 35.35 -54.63
N PRO A 528 -1.43 36.54 -54.80
CA PRO A 528 -2.74 36.85 -54.22
C PRO A 528 -3.85 35.85 -54.57
N ALA A 529 -3.78 35.23 -55.75
CA ALA A 529 -4.72 34.19 -56.17
C ALA A 529 -4.58 32.88 -55.37
N ARG A 530 -3.42 32.62 -54.76
CA ARG A 530 -3.19 31.46 -53.89
C ARG A 530 -3.62 31.70 -52.44
N GLN A 531 -3.78 32.95 -52.00
CA GLN A 531 -4.26 33.29 -50.65
C GLN A 531 -5.65 32.70 -50.32
N LYS A 532 -6.53 32.54 -51.33
CA LYS A 532 -7.84 31.89 -51.16
C LYS A 532 -7.76 30.37 -51.06
N SER A 533 -6.74 29.74 -51.66
CA SER A 533 -6.45 28.30 -51.51
C SER A 533 -5.80 27.97 -50.16
N TYR A 534 -5.26 28.98 -49.47
CA TYR A 534 -4.72 28.88 -48.11
C TYR A 534 -5.74 29.15 -47.01
N ALA A 535 -7.04 29.30 -47.35
CA ALA A 535 -8.11 29.47 -46.35
C ALA A 535 -8.26 28.29 -45.37
N PHE A 536 -7.62 27.14 -45.65
CA PHE A 536 -7.45 26.01 -44.72
C PHE A 536 -6.12 25.25 -44.96
N GLY A 537 -5.11 25.92 -45.52
CA GLY A 537 -3.86 25.31 -45.95
C GLY A 537 -2.78 25.26 -44.86
N ALA A 538 -3.11 24.84 -43.63
CA ALA A 538 -2.10 24.52 -42.64
C ALA A 538 -1.44 23.19 -43.00
N VAL A 539 -0.26 23.22 -43.60
CA VAL A 539 0.69 22.12 -43.39
C VAL A 539 1.19 22.30 -41.97
N LEU A 540 0.57 21.58 -41.03
CA LEU A 540 1.12 21.38 -39.69
C LEU A 540 2.42 20.59 -39.87
N ASP A 541 3.53 21.31 -40.05
CA ASP A 541 4.85 20.71 -40.22
C ASP A 541 5.40 20.25 -38.86
N LEU A 542 4.98 19.06 -38.43
CA LEU A 542 5.53 18.33 -37.28
C LEU A 542 6.77 17.50 -37.67
N SER A 543 7.48 17.85 -38.74
CA SER A 543 8.61 17.07 -39.28
C SER A 543 9.71 16.79 -38.26
N SER A 544 9.87 17.62 -37.23
CA SER A 544 10.81 17.37 -36.13
C SER A 544 10.49 16.12 -35.29
N TYR A 545 9.24 15.62 -35.34
CA TYR A 545 8.82 14.39 -34.66
C TYR A 545 8.43 13.24 -35.61
N MET A 546 8.02 13.53 -36.86
CA MET A 546 7.30 12.53 -37.68
C MET A 546 7.69 12.43 -39.17
N GLY A 547 8.60 13.27 -39.69
CA GLY A 547 9.24 13.01 -40.98
C GLY A 547 8.41 13.09 -42.28
N THR A 548 7.15 13.57 -42.29
CA THR A 548 6.36 13.77 -43.53
C THR A 548 5.34 14.92 -43.46
N SER A 549 5.06 15.57 -44.60
CA SER A 549 4.13 16.72 -44.76
C SER A 549 2.83 16.32 -45.48
N TYR A 550 1.65 16.78 -45.00
CA TYR A 550 0.34 16.47 -45.60
C TYR A 550 -0.41 17.76 -46.05
N ALA A 551 -1.07 17.76 -47.22
CA ALA A 551 -1.81 18.90 -47.75
C ALA A 551 -3.15 18.50 -48.41
N GLY A 552 -4.24 19.25 -48.17
CA GLY A 552 -5.56 19.09 -48.83
C GLY A 552 -6.78 19.06 -47.87
N VAL A 553 -7.98 19.34 -48.41
CA VAL A 553 -9.24 19.81 -47.75
C VAL A 553 -9.74 18.99 -46.55
N GLU A 554 -9.34 17.72 -46.50
CA GLU A 554 -9.51 16.76 -45.41
C GLU A 554 -8.12 16.58 -44.73
N SER A 555 -7.63 17.66 -44.14
CA SER A 555 -6.34 17.76 -43.44
C SER A 555 -6.35 16.76 -42.30
N ALA A 556 -5.79 15.58 -42.57
CA ALA A 556 -6.33 14.27 -42.20
C ALA A 556 -6.72 14.05 -40.72
N ALA A 557 -8.02 14.12 -40.42
CA ALA A 557 -8.51 14.02 -39.05
C ALA A 557 -7.80 15.01 -38.11
N ILE A 558 -7.64 16.25 -38.62
CA ILE A 558 -6.98 17.45 -38.08
C ILE A 558 -6.31 17.17 -36.74
N LEU A 559 -5.10 16.64 -36.74
CA LEU A 559 -4.46 15.72 -37.69
C LEU A 559 -3.73 14.68 -36.84
N ALA A 560 -4.44 13.58 -36.54
CA ALA A 560 -4.58 13.04 -35.18
C ALA A 560 -5.55 13.91 -34.36
N VAL A 561 -6.23 13.48 -33.29
CA VAL A 561 -6.93 14.41 -32.38
C VAL A 561 -5.87 15.30 -31.70
N ALA A 562 -5.31 16.26 -32.45
CA ALA A 562 -3.88 16.36 -32.77
C ALA A 562 -3.00 16.47 -31.53
N VAL A 563 -2.31 15.43 -31.07
CA VAL A 563 -2.09 14.06 -31.53
C VAL A 563 -2.56 13.16 -30.39
N VAL A 564 -3.86 12.85 -30.29
CA VAL A 564 -4.52 12.38 -29.04
C VAL A 564 -4.23 13.33 -27.84
N ILE A 565 -4.18 14.65 -28.11
CA ILE A 565 -3.70 15.75 -27.26
C ILE A 565 -2.20 15.56 -26.97
N MET A 566 -1.39 15.95 -27.97
CA MET A 566 -0.12 15.34 -28.41
C MET A 566 0.53 14.23 -27.54
N ALA A 567 -0.23 13.15 -27.38
CA ALA A 567 -0.01 11.89 -26.70
C ALA A 567 -0.11 11.95 -25.17
N LEU A 568 -1.19 12.49 -24.57
CA LEU A 568 -1.21 12.68 -23.10
C LEU A 568 0.06 13.43 -22.64
N ILE A 569 0.53 14.39 -23.47
CA ILE A 569 1.90 14.93 -23.60
C ILE A 569 2.75 14.82 -22.32
N ALA A 570 3.45 13.71 -22.07
CA ALA A 570 3.54 12.52 -22.90
C ALA A 570 4.01 11.30 -22.08
N ILE A 571 3.21 10.73 -21.16
CA ILE A 571 3.74 10.02 -19.97
C ILE A 571 4.37 10.98 -18.97
#